data_AF-A0A6N9GTU8-F1
#
_entry.id   AF-A0A6N9GTU8-F1
#
_cell.length_a   1.000
_cell.length_b   1.000
_cell.length_c   1.000
_cell.angle_alpha   90.00
_cell.angle_beta   90.00
_cell.angle_gamma   90.00
#
_symmetry.space_group_name_H-M   'P 1'
#
loop_
_entity.id
_entity.type
_entity.pdbx_description
1 polymer ?
#
loop_
_entity_poly.entity_id
_entity_poly.type
_entity_poly.pdbx_seq_one_letter_code
_entity_poly.pdbx_strand_id
1 'polypeptide(L)'
;MRPDAVDSVLEINLSQFASELKQDENGHYLIPVFSDLRRHDMGEDGPLDNEEIIQGGVPTEQWMTRRLWGFASEPPFLHHGRATLISDAIKAHGGSANGARNRFLGLSQDEQDALIAFLRTLTIPVE
;
A
#
# COMPACT_ATOMS: atom_id res chain seq x y z
N MET A 1 26.44 -10.10 -8.12
CA MET A 1 26.81 -11.47 -7.68
C MET A 1 26.86 -12.33 -8.93
N ARG A 2 27.95 -13.06 -9.20
CA ARG A 2 28.00 -13.91 -10.39
C ARG A 2 27.31 -15.26 -10.10
N PRO A 3 26.55 -15.85 -11.02
CA PRO A 3 25.77 -17.07 -10.78
C PRO A 3 26.62 -18.29 -10.34
N ASP A 4 27.89 -18.31 -10.71
CA ASP A 4 28.91 -19.32 -10.37
C ASP A 4 29.44 -19.23 -8.93
N ALA A 5 29.03 -18.22 -8.16
CA ALA A 5 29.50 -17.97 -6.80
C ALA A 5 28.55 -18.50 -5.70
N VAL A 6 27.57 -19.35 -6.05
CA VAL A 6 26.57 -19.87 -5.11
C VAL A 6 26.62 -21.40 -5.09
N ASP A 7 27.06 -22.00 -3.98
CA ASP A 7 27.27 -23.44 -3.84
C ASP A 7 25.97 -24.26 -3.73
N SER A 8 24.82 -23.61 -3.58
CA SER A 8 23.52 -24.28 -3.42
C SER A 8 22.36 -23.41 -3.87
N VAL A 9 21.45 -23.97 -4.66
CA VAL A 9 20.16 -23.35 -4.98
C VAL A 9 19.20 -23.63 -3.82
N LEU A 10 18.63 -22.57 -3.23
CA LEU A 10 17.54 -22.70 -2.29
C LEU A 10 16.22 -22.75 -3.07
N GLU A 11 15.55 -23.89 -3.07
CA GLU A 11 14.21 -24.04 -3.63
C GLU A 11 13.18 -23.87 -2.51
N ILE A 12 12.38 -22.81 -2.58
CA ILE A 12 11.31 -22.52 -1.61
C ILE A 12 9.97 -22.79 -2.29
N ASN A 13 9.24 -23.79 -1.80
CA ASN A 13 7.88 -24.04 -2.26
C ASN A 13 6.89 -23.10 -1.54
N LEU A 14 6.38 -22.12 -2.27
CA LEU A 14 5.41 -21.15 -1.77
C LEU A 14 3.95 -21.52 -2.07
N SER A 15 3.68 -22.66 -2.72
CA SER A 15 2.33 -23.02 -3.16
C SER A 15 1.37 -23.18 -1.98
N GLN A 16 1.86 -23.59 -0.81
CA GLN A 16 1.07 -23.70 0.41
C GLN A 16 0.54 -22.34 0.91
N PHE A 17 1.26 -21.25 0.63
CA PHE A 17 0.87 -19.89 1.02
C PHE A 17 0.02 -19.20 -0.06
N ALA A 18 -0.03 -19.78 -1.26
CA ALA A 18 -0.74 -19.25 -2.40
C ALA A 18 -2.01 -20.05 -2.75
N SER A 19 -2.40 -21.01 -1.92
CA SER A 19 -3.53 -21.92 -2.20
C SER A 19 -4.87 -21.21 -2.36
N GLU A 20 -5.04 -20.05 -1.70
CA GLU A 20 -6.26 -19.24 -1.79
C GLU A 20 -6.21 -18.20 -2.91
N LEU A 21 -5.04 -18.01 -3.54
CA LEU A 21 -4.87 -17.05 -4.62
C LEU A 21 -5.42 -17.61 -5.93
N LYS A 22 -6.18 -16.79 -6.63
CA LYS A 22 -6.69 -17.13 -7.96
C LYS A 22 -5.53 -17.26 -8.93
N GLN A 23 -5.65 -18.18 -9.89
CA GLN A 23 -4.72 -18.29 -11.01
C GLN A 23 -5.38 -17.84 -12.31
N ASP A 24 -4.58 -17.30 -13.24
CA ASP A 24 -4.99 -17.10 -14.63
C ASP A 24 -4.97 -18.41 -15.42
N GLU A 25 -5.34 -18.34 -16.70
CA GLU A 25 -5.34 -19.50 -17.62
C GLU A 25 -3.95 -20.11 -17.88
N ASN A 26 -2.88 -19.39 -17.53
CA ASN A 26 -1.49 -19.82 -17.69
C ASN A 26 -0.88 -20.36 -16.39
N GLY A 27 -1.65 -20.39 -15.29
CA GLY A 27 -1.20 -20.85 -13.98
C GLY A 27 -0.45 -19.79 -13.16
N HIS A 28 -0.47 -18.51 -13.56
CA HIS A 28 0.11 -17.43 -12.76
C HIS A 28 -0.83 -17.04 -11.63
N TYR A 29 -0.29 -16.83 -10.43
CA TYR A 29 -1.06 -16.33 -9.29
C TYR A 29 -1.41 -14.85 -9.44
N LEU A 30 -2.68 -14.52 -9.24
CA LEU A 30 -3.20 -13.15 -9.21
C LEU A 30 -3.09 -12.59 -7.80
N ILE A 31 -2.18 -11.65 -7.59
CA ILE A 31 -1.96 -11.03 -6.28
C ILE A 31 -2.73 -9.70 -6.19
N PRO A 32 -3.69 -9.56 -5.26
CA PRO A 32 -4.42 -8.30 -5.10
C PRO A 32 -3.56 -7.28 -4.35
N VAL A 33 -2.70 -6.55 -5.08
CA VAL A 33 -1.81 -5.52 -4.53
C VAL A 33 -2.58 -4.35 -3.90
N PHE A 34 -3.77 -4.07 -4.45
CA PHE A 34 -4.53 -2.84 -4.19
C PHE A 34 -3.66 -1.59 -4.34
N SER A 35 -2.76 -1.63 -5.32
CA SER A 35 -1.83 -0.56 -5.69
C SER A 35 -1.49 -0.72 -7.16
N ASP A 36 -1.19 0.40 -7.82
CA ASP A 36 -0.65 0.42 -9.17
C ASP A 36 0.89 0.51 -9.18
N LEU A 37 1.53 0.64 -8.01
CA LEU A 37 2.98 0.82 -7.82
C LEU A 37 3.56 2.00 -8.62
N ARG A 38 2.72 2.99 -8.94
CA ARG A 38 3.12 4.22 -9.64
C ARG A 38 3.37 5.34 -8.65
N ARG A 39 4.01 6.41 -9.14
CA ARG A 39 4.13 7.66 -8.41
C ARG A 39 2.84 8.47 -8.54
N HIS A 40 2.43 9.05 -7.43
CA HIS A 40 1.27 9.92 -7.34
C HIS A 40 1.65 11.17 -6.54
N ASP A 41 1.11 12.29 -6.99
CA ASP A 41 1.17 13.56 -6.29
C ASP A 41 0.35 13.46 -4.97
N MET A 42 0.99 13.75 -3.84
CA MET A 42 0.39 13.75 -2.49
C MET A 42 -0.09 15.14 -2.04
N GLY A 43 0.15 16.18 -2.85
CA GLY A 43 -0.24 17.57 -2.68
C GLY A 43 0.89 18.43 -2.08
N GLU A 44 1.31 19.45 -2.84
CA GLU A 44 2.43 20.38 -2.52
C GLU A 44 2.25 21.18 -1.20
N ASP A 45 1.01 21.34 -0.70
CA ASP A 45 0.69 22.10 0.53
C ASP A 45 0.03 21.23 1.62
N GLY A 46 0.12 19.90 1.49
CA GLY A 46 -0.52 18.96 2.40
C GLY A 46 0.33 18.61 3.62
N PRO A 47 -0.25 18.02 4.67
CA PRO A 47 0.53 17.51 5.82
C PRO A 47 1.52 16.39 5.44
N LEU A 48 1.54 15.96 4.18
CA LEU A 48 2.28 14.83 3.64
C LEU A 48 3.43 15.23 2.71
N ASP A 49 3.43 16.43 2.13
CA ASP A 49 4.60 16.93 1.40
C ASP A 49 5.47 17.76 2.35
N ASN A 50 6.41 17.07 2.99
CA ASN A 50 7.31 17.67 3.98
C ASN A 50 8.78 17.31 3.71
N GLU A 51 9.08 16.81 2.51
CA GLU A 51 10.44 16.55 2.07
C GLU A 51 11.01 17.86 1.49
N GLU A 52 12.19 18.26 1.93
CA GLU A 52 12.82 19.49 1.44
C GLU A 52 13.83 19.23 0.30
N ILE A 53 14.20 17.95 0.11
CA ILE A 53 15.29 17.55 -0.79
C ILE A 53 14.74 16.68 -1.91
N ILE A 54 14.89 17.17 -3.15
CA ILE A 54 14.62 16.40 -4.36
C ILE A 54 15.61 15.24 -4.46
N GLN A 55 15.08 14.02 -4.52
CA GLN A 55 15.88 12.79 -4.63
C GLN A 55 15.81 12.24 -6.05
N GLY A 56 16.95 12.17 -6.74
CA GLY A 56 17.02 11.58 -8.08
C GLY A 56 16.16 12.30 -9.14
N GLY A 57 15.93 13.61 -8.96
CA GLY A 57 15.09 14.41 -9.85
C GLY A 57 13.58 14.19 -9.69
N VAL A 58 13.16 13.47 -8.63
CA VAL A 58 11.75 13.27 -8.31
C VAL A 58 11.27 14.41 -7.40
N PRO A 59 10.19 15.13 -7.76
CA PRO A 59 9.59 16.14 -6.91
C PRO A 59 9.17 15.59 -5.54
N THR A 60 9.17 16.43 -4.51
CA THR A 60 9.00 16.05 -3.09
C THR A 60 7.60 15.52 -2.79
N GLU A 61 6.61 15.98 -3.55
CA GLU A 61 5.22 15.57 -3.46
C GLU A 61 4.92 14.25 -4.19
N GLN A 62 5.90 13.63 -4.86
CA GLN A 62 5.69 12.45 -5.71
C GLN A 62 6.06 11.13 -5.00
N TRP A 63 5.05 10.41 -4.55
CA TRP A 63 5.21 9.18 -3.75
C TRP A 63 4.71 7.94 -4.48
N MET A 64 5.44 6.84 -4.32
CA MET A 64 5.00 5.55 -4.87
C MET A 64 3.95 4.90 -3.96
N THR A 65 2.84 4.46 -4.54
CA THR A 65 1.78 3.74 -3.83
C THR A 65 2.30 2.41 -3.27
N ARG A 66 2.21 2.23 -1.95
CA ARG A 66 2.56 0.94 -1.32
C ARG A 66 1.49 -0.11 -1.60
N ARG A 67 1.89 -1.38 -1.53
CA ARG A 67 0.96 -2.50 -1.47
C ARG A 67 0.04 -2.34 -0.24
N LEU A 68 -1.25 -2.60 -0.39
CA LEU A 68 -2.15 -2.60 0.79
C LEU A 68 -2.31 -3.99 1.40
N TRP A 69 -1.88 -5.08 0.75
CA TRP A 69 -1.85 -6.36 1.46
C TRP A 69 -0.94 -6.25 2.70
N GLY A 70 -1.45 -6.68 3.85
CA GLY A 70 -0.71 -6.65 5.11
C GLY A 70 -0.56 -5.29 5.79
N PHE A 71 -0.99 -4.18 5.16
CA PHE A 71 -0.71 -2.83 5.69
C PHE A 71 -1.33 -2.57 7.06
N ALA A 72 -2.45 -3.21 7.40
CA ALA A 72 -3.13 -3.03 8.68
C ALA A 72 -2.30 -3.56 9.87
N SER A 73 -1.33 -4.44 9.60
CA SER A 73 -0.37 -4.95 10.58
C SER A 73 0.85 -4.04 10.77
N GLU A 74 0.99 -2.96 10.00
CA GLU A 74 2.16 -2.07 9.99
C GLU A 74 1.83 -0.62 10.42
N PRO A 75 1.15 -0.36 11.55
CA PRO A 75 1.02 1.01 12.06
C PRO A 75 2.36 1.53 12.61
N PRO A 76 2.59 2.86 12.65
CA PRO A 76 1.71 3.94 12.17
C PRO A 76 1.76 4.13 10.65
N PHE A 77 0.69 4.71 10.09
CA PHE A 77 0.48 4.89 8.65
C PHE A 77 1.08 6.20 8.10
N LEU A 78 1.17 6.27 6.76
CA LEU A 78 1.84 7.31 5.97
C LEU A 78 3.37 7.21 6.06
N HIS A 79 4.10 7.84 5.13
CA HIS A 79 5.57 7.71 5.04
C HIS A 79 6.31 8.22 6.27
N HIS A 80 5.75 9.18 7.00
CA HIS A 80 6.31 9.74 8.23
C HIS A 80 5.60 9.22 9.51
N GLY A 81 4.68 8.25 9.41
CA GLY A 81 4.05 7.62 10.58
C GLY A 81 3.15 8.53 11.43
N ARG A 82 2.49 9.55 10.84
CA ARG A 82 1.71 10.55 11.61
C ARG A 82 0.28 10.10 11.93
N ALA A 83 -0.22 9.08 11.23
CA ALA A 83 -1.57 8.58 11.44
C ALA A 83 -1.54 7.22 12.17
N THR A 84 -2.18 7.15 13.33
CA THR A 84 -2.38 5.88 14.06
C THR A 84 -3.70 5.21 13.69
N LEU A 85 -4.62 5.95 13.08
CA LEU A 85 -5.89 5.46 12.56
C LEU A 85 -5.89 5.45 11.04
N ILE A 86 -6.48 4.42 10.43
CA ILE A 86 -6.65 4.31 8.98
C ILE A 86 -7.48 5.48 8.44
N SER A 87 -8.53 5.88 9.16
CA SER A 87 -9.38 7.02 8.78
C SER A 87 -8.60 8.32 8.72
N ASP A 88 -7.68 8.57 9.66
CA ASP A 88 -6.82 9.75 9.66
C ASP A 88 -5.83 9.72 8.50
N ALA A 89 -5.29 8.54 8.20
CA ALA A 89 -4.45 8.36 7.01
C ALA A 89 -5.23 8.71 5.72
N ILE A 90 -6.45 8.21 5.56
CA ILE A 90 -7.29 8.53 4.39
C ILE A 90 -7.56 10.03 4.30
N LYS A 91 -7.91 10.67 5.43
CA LYS A 91 -8.21 12.11 5.49
C LYS A 91 -6.99 12.99 5.16
N ALA A 92 -5.78 12.53 5.48
CA ALA A 92 -4.56 13.28 5.22
C ALA A 92 -4.13 13.30 3.75
N HIS A 93 -4.59 12.35 2.92
CA HIS A 93 -4.18 12.24 1.52
C HIS A 93 -4.62 13.45 0.68
N GLY A 94 -3.71 14.05 -0.08
CA GLY A 94 -3.96 15.15 -1.01
C GLY A 94 -3.73 14.80 -2.48
N GLY A 95 -3.45 15.81 -3.31
CA GLY A 95 -3.05 15.66 -4.71
C GLY A 95 -3.94 14.73 -5.54
N SER A 96 -3.33 13.68 -6.09
CA SER A 96 -3.99 12.66 -6.91
C SER A 96 -5.09 11.89 -6.16
N ALA A 97 -4.99 11.79 -4.84
CA ALA A 97 -5.96 11.09 -4.00
C ALA A 97 -7.15 11.96 -3.56
N ASN A 98 -7.18 13.25 -3.88
CA ASN A 98 -8.27 14.18 -3.50
C ASN A 98 -9.66 13.61 -3.85
N GLY A 99 -9.82 13.02 -5.04
CA GLY A 99 -11.09 12.43 -5.45
C GLY A 99 -11.51 11.24 -4.59
N ALA A 100 -10.57 10.36 -4.23
CA ALA A 100 -10.84 9.22 -3.36
C ALA A 100 -11.12 9.66 -1.91
N ARG A 101 -10.32 10.58 -1.37
CA ARG A 101 -10.54 11.17 -0.03
C ARG A 101 -11.92 11.81 0.06
N ASN A 102 -12.29 12.65 -0.91
CA ASN A 102 -13.57 13.35 -0.88
C ASN A 102 -14.77 12.39 -0.98
N ARG A 103 -14.64 11.30 -1.75
CA ARG A 103 -15.66 10.24 -1.77
C ARG A 103 -15.80 9.58 -0.40
N PHE A 104 -14.68 9.23 0.26
CA PHE A 104 -14.72 8.68 1.62
C PHE A 104 -15.39 9.63 2.62
N LEU A 105 -15.03 10.93 2.57
CA LEU A 105 -15.64 11.95 3.42
C LEU A 105 -17.14 12.16 3.17
N GLY A 106 -17.62 11.85 1.96
CA GLY A 106 -19.03 11.93 1.58
C GLY A 106 -19.85 10.68 1.90
N LEU A 107 -19.22 9.60 2.37
CA LEU A 107 -19.91 8.38 2.80
C LEU A 107 -20.65 8.60 4.12
N SER A 108 -21.75 7.88 4.31
CA SER A 108 -22.38 7.75 5.64
C SER A 108 -21.41 7.11 6.64
N GLN A 109 -21.70 7.26 7.95
CA GLN A 109 -20.85 6.68 8.98
C GLN A 109 -20.73 5.15 8.83
N ASP A 110 -21.84 4.46 8.55
CA ASP A 110 -21.86 3.00 8.35
C ASP A 110 -21.01 2.57 7.16
N GLU A 111 -21.04 3.33 6.06
CA GLU A 111 -20.22 3.05 4.87
C GLU A 111 -18.73 3.32 5.12
N GLN A 112 -18.39 4.38 5.87
CA GLN A 112 -17.02 4.63 6.30
C GLN A 112 -16.52 3.47 7.17
N ASP A 113 -17.31 3.04 8.15
CA ASP A 113 -16.95 1.95 9.05
C ASP A 113 -16.82 0.62 8.31
N ALA A 114 -17.68 0.34 7.32
CA ALA A 114 -17.56 -0.83 6.46
C ALA A 114 -16.26 -0.82 5.63
N LEU A 115 -15.88 0.33 5.06
CA LEU A 115 -14.62 0.45 4.33
C LEU A 115 -13.42 0.27 5.26
N ILE A 116 -13.44 0.89 6.44
CA ILE A 116 -12.37 0.73 7.44
C ILE A 116 -12.29 -0.73 7.92
N ALA A 117 -13.42 -1.40 8.11
CA ALA A 117 -13.46 -2.81 8.47
C ALA A 117 -12.85 -3.69 7.39
N PHE A 118 -13.16 -3.44 6.11
CA PHE A 118 -12.50 -4.11 4.99
C PHE A 118 -10.99 -3.87 5.00
N LEU A 119 -10.53 -2.62 5.15
CA LEU A 119 -9.10 -2.32 5.18
C LEU A 119 -8.38 -3.00 6.36
N ARG A 120 -9.05 -3.16 7.50
CA ARG A 120 -8.52 -3.90 8.67
C ARG A 120 -8.35 -5.40 8.42
N THR A 121 -8.97 -5.98 7.39
CA THR A 121 -8.72 -7.39 7.05
C THR A 121 -7.41 -7.60 6.32
N LEU A 122 -6.81 -6.53 5.76
CA LEU A 122 -5.54 -6.57 5.04
C LEU A 122 -4.34 -6.64 5.99
N THR A 123 -4.22 -7.78 6.67
CA THR A 123 -3.20 -8.07 7.69
C THR A 123 -2.17 -9.08 7.18
N ILE A 124 -1.00 -9.08 7.79
CA ILE A 124 -0.02 -10.15 7.61
C ILE A 124 -0.53 -11.34 8.43
N PRO A 125 -0.60 -12.55 7.84
CA PRO A 125 -0.96 -13.75 8.60
C PRO A 125 -0.04 -13.91 9.81
N VAL A 126 -0.63 -14.09 10.99
CA VAL A 126 0.09 -14.52 12.19
C VAL A 126 0.07 -16.04 12.22
N GLU A 127 1.24 -16.65 12.47
CA GLU A 127 1.39 -18.11 12.63
C GLU A 127 0.58 -18.67 13.80
#